data_AF-A0A9Q3I5D0-F1
#
_entry.id   AF-A0A9Q3I5D0-F1
#
_cell.length_a   1.000
_cell.length_b   1.000
_cell.length_c   1.000
_cell.angle_alpha   90.00
_cell.angle_beta   90.00
_cell.angle_gamma   90.00
#
_symmetry.space_group_name_H-M   'P 1'
#
loop_
_entity.id
_entity.type
_entity.pdbx_description
1 polymer ?
#
loop_
_entity_poly.entity_id
_entity_poly.type
_entity_poly.pdbx_seq_one_letter_code
_entity_poly.pdbx_strand_id
1 'polypeptide(L)'
;MSFNNNQNYYAQGPSSLSDSNISRTIEQQTQKLLELEKKLNSREKTLESLLSKFNIQEEGTSRATSSAKGKSKHINSTLNSEQPGQQRNSPLKSLARTSKIPSMIPRKAGTTIPKTISTPSPLRKRNPHQLMNINIPEGFHPTKKAFYEHIKMLWGLIYCQPVPISPDYSMLKEFNTRFSFLSEISDHSQNTTLPPLVPLEEILTLRGMKPGRKKFGNFIVHMSDFAIKYIISLLAKLGIRRWAPDLNDPSDSLYNEACRISAIQSFRQISIGGAYEFMNVNFSYLENIELLTKVYNHYVHFYMAQRYKKEAKESGKHAKDEERKAILRARLKVKNLRYKFGVAQGFPQRYLNILANNDAHSEDELDPTTNKYIIKPMECRSKKANQFMRRLDEEIEKADRAQKKRTQRRERLLPKDGCASISTYAPEGLPIDFYDPNWFNNRTAGQKRIIADSNSIAFLPDATKSLLGKQHQDERLSNKRFTQKYWEQVIKDYDISHEIVNDDELDDSLTEESDQLAYLEENVEEENPIDEAKEESGELEYIIDQDVEMEDAENNNIGQHHNGSFFNLPNEWAS
;
A
#
# COMPACT_ATOMS: atom_id res chain seq x y z
N MET A 1 29.09 78.80 12.78
CA MET A 1 28.74 78.66 14.21
C MET A 1 27.28 79.05 14.37
N SER A 2 26.60 78.35 15.28
CA SER A 2 25.27 78.66 15.84
C SER A 2 24.04 78.04 15.16
N PHE A 3 23.67 76.89 15.72
CA PHE A 3 22.34 76.40 16.10
C PHE A 3 21.12 76.83 15.30
N ASN A 4 20.46 75.85 14.67
CA ASN A 4 19.14 76.01 14.07
C ASN A 4 18.07 75.28 14.90
N ASN A 5 17.15 76.08 15.41
CA ASN A 5 15.75 75.87 15.79
C ASN A 5 15.16 74.46 15.77
N ASN A 6 14.65 74.05 16.94
CA ASN A 6 13.50 73.15 17.01
C ASN A 6 12.55 73.64 18.12
N GLN A 7 11.44 74.28 17.72
CA GLN A 7 10.32 74.59 18.59
C GLN A 7 9.09 73.76 18.19
N ASN A 8 8.66 72.95 19.15
CA ASN A 8 7.30 72.53 19.50
C ASN A 8 6.15 72.81 18.53
N TYR A 9 5.49 71.73 18.09
CA TYR A 9 4.04 71.70 17.93
C TYR A 9 3.44 70.67 18.88
N TYR A 10 2.46 71.13 19.65
CA TYR A 10 1.75 70.44 20.71
C TYR A 10 0.90 69.26 20.20
N ALA A 11 0.88 68.21 21.01
CA ALA A 11 -0.02 67.08 20.94
C ALA A 11 -1.46 67.49 21.26
N GLN A 12 -2.41 67.03 20.43
CA GLN A 12 -3.77 66.67 20.86
C GLN A 12 -4.11 65.34 20.20
N GLY A 13 -4.30 64.30 21.02
CA GLY A 13 -4.75 62.98 20.58
C GLY A 13 -6.28 62.85 20.61
N PRO A 14 -6.85 61.88 19.88
CA PRO A 14 -8.15 61.29 20.19
C PRO A 14 -7.95 59.86 20.73
N SER A 15 -7.81 59.71 22.05
CA SER A 15 -7.78 58.42 22.76
C SER A 15 -9.15 58.11 23.37
N SER A 16 -10.17 57.89 22.55
CA SER A 16 -11.49 57.45 23.04
C SER A 16 -12.25 56.48 22.15
N LEU A 17 -11.72 56.13 20.96
CA LEU A 17 -12.34 55.17 20.04
C LEU A 17 -11.62 53.80 19.99
N SER A 18 -10.37 53.71 20.44
CA SER A 18 -9.63 52.44 20.55
C SER A 18 -10.07 51.60 21.75
N ASP A 19 -10.35 52.26 22.88
CA ASP A 19 -10.57 51.58 24.16
C ASP A 19 -11.97 50.95 24.25
N SER A 20 -12.94 51.50 23.50
CA SER A 20 -14.30 50.93 23.41
C SER A 20 -14.33 49.65 22.59
N ASN A 21 -13.52 49.55 21.52
CA ASN A 21 -13.41 48.35 20.69
C ASN A 21 -12.65 47.24 21.40
N ILE A 22 -11.61 47.58 22.16
CA ILE A 22 -10.87 46.61 22.98
C ILE A 22 -11.78 46.10 24.12
N SER A 23 -12.50 46.97 24.82
CA SER A 23 -13.44 46.56 25.86
C SER A 23 -14.54 45.63 25.32
N ARG A 24 -15.09 45.92 24.15
CA ARG A 24 -16.11 45.08 23.51
C ARG A 24 -15.57 43.72 23.09
N THR A 25 -14.31 43.67 22.66
CA THR A 25 -13.64 42.41 22.29
C THR A 25 -13.37 41.55 23.52
N ILE A 26 -12.93 42.16 24.63
CA ILE A 26 -12.75 41.46 25.91
C ILE A 26 -14.10 40.91 26.38
N GLU A 27 -15.16 41.70 26.34
CA GLU A 27 -16.50 41.29 26.79
C GLU A 27 -17.05 40.11 25.96
N GLN A 28 -16.81 40.09 24.64
CA GLN A 28 -17.15 38.96 23.77
C GLN A 28 -16.34 37.69 24.10
N GLN A 29 -15.06 37.83 24.43
CA GLN A 29 -14.22 36.69 24.84
C GLN A 29 -14.67 36.13 26.20
N THR A 30 -15.00 37.00 27.15
CA THR A 30 -15.50 36.59 28.47
C THR A 30 -16.84 35.86 28.37
N GLN A 31 -17.73 36.29 27.47
CA GLN A 31 -19.00 35.60 27.21
C GLN A 31 -18.79 34.20 26.61
N LYS A 32 -17.83 34.04 25.67
CA LYS A 32 -17.49 32.73 25.10
C LYS A 32 -16.92 31.77 26.15
N LEU A 33 -16.07 32.27 27.06
CA LEU A 33 -15.54 31.47 28.16
C LEU A 33 -16.65 30.97 29.10
N LEU A 34 -17.58 31.85 29.46
CA LEU A 34 -18.75 31.50 30.29
C LEU A 34 -19.66 30.46 29.61
N GLU A 35 -19.78 30.50 28.28
CA GLU A 35 -20.54 29.49 27.53
C GLU A 35 -19.82 28.13 27.52
N LEU A 36 -18.50 28.13 27.38
CA LEU A 36 -17.68 26.90 27.43
C LEU A 36 -17.73 26.25 28.82
N GLU A 37 -17.66 27.03 29.90
CA GLU A 37 -17.80 26.51 31.26
C GLU A 37 -19.18 25.88 31.50
N LYS A 38 -20.25 26.50 30.99
CA LYS A 38 -21.60 25.91 31.05
C LYS A 38 -21.69 24.59 30.28
N LYS A 39 -21.04 24.50 29.11
CA LYS A 39 -20.98 23.25 28.31
C LYS A 39 -20.13 22.17 28.97
N LEU A 40 -19.07 22.54 29.69
CA LEU A 40 -18.27 21.58 30.46
C LEU A 40 -19.05 21.04 31.65
N ASN A 41 -19.68 21.92 32.42
CA ASN A 41 -20.47 21.52 33.60
C ASN A 41 -21.71 20.67 33.20
N SER A 42 -22.32 20.91 32.03
CA SER A 42 -23.37 20.04 31.51
C SER A 42 -22.83 18.65 31.11
N ARG A 43 -21.63 18.58 30.51
CA ARG A 43 -20.96 17.29 30.21
C ARG A 43 -20.59 16.52 31.47
N GLU A 44 -20.08 17.19 32.50
CA GLU A 44 -19.75 16.58 33.79
C GLU A 44 -21.01 15.99 34.45
N LYS A 45 -22.13 16.73 34.47
CA LYS A 45 -23.42 16.20 34.97
C LYS A 45 -23.90 14.99 34.16
N THR A 46 -23.71 14.98 32.84
CA THR A 46 -24.05 13.78 32.04
C THR A 46 -23.13 12.61 32.37
N LEU A 47 -21.85 12.84 32.64
CA LEU A 47 -20.91 11.79 33.05
C LEU A 47 -21.27 11.23 34.44
N GLU A 48 -21.60 12.08 35.41
CA GLU A 48 -22.05 11.64 36.74
C GLU A 48 -23.37 10.86 36.67
N SER A 49 -24.29 11.27 35.78
CA SER A 49 -25.52 10.51 35.52
C SER A 49 -25.25 9.13 34.89
N LEU A 50 -24.23 9.01 34.03
CA LEU A 50 -23.85 7.73 33.44
C LEU A 50 -23.12 6.83 34.45
N LEU A 51 -22.25 7.41 35.29
CA LEU A 51 -21.52 6.69 36.33
C LEU A 51 -22.46 6.19 37.44
N SER A 52 -23.44 7.00 37.85
CA SER A 52 -24.48 6.57 38.81
C SER A 52 -25.38 5.47 38.24
N LYS A 53 -25.67 5.48 36.93
CA LYS A 53 -26.41 4.38 36.26
C LYS A 53 -25.61 3.08 36.20
N PHE A 54 -24.28 3.17 36.03
CA PHE A 54 -23.41 1.99 36.04
C PHE A 54 -23.22 1.40 37.45
N ASN A 55 -23.20 2.23 38.50
CA ASN A 55 -23.02 1.78 39.88
C ASN A 55 -24.28 1.16 40.53
N ILE A 56 -25.45 1.22 39.86
CA ILE A 56 -26.69 0.60 40.35
C ILE A 56 -26.87 -0.85 39.82
N GLN A 57 -26.01 -1.31 38.90
CA GLN A 57 -26.13 -2.65 38.31
C GLN A 57 -25.20 -3.74 38.86
N GLU A 58 -24.36 -3.46 39.87
CA GLU A 58 -23.46 -4.48 40.47
C GLU A 58 -23.81 -4.95 41.89
N GLU A 59 -24.90 -4.47 42.52
CA GLU A 59 -25.33 -5.01 43.83
C GLU A 59 -26.79 -5.52 43.85
N GLY A 60 -26.92 -6.86 43.93
CA GLY A 60 -28.15 -7.59 44.30
C GLY A 60 -28.93 -8.12 43.09
N THR A 61 -29.19 -9.40 42.90
CA THR A 61 -29.54 -10.42 43.89
C THR A 61 -29.52 -11.81 43.25
N SER A 62 -29.12 -12.79 44.05
CA SER A 62 -29.27 -14.22 43.79
C SER A 62 -30.55 -14.76 44.45
N ARG A 63 -31.14 -15.78 43.81
CA ARG A 63 -31.88 -16.93 44.40
C ARG A 63 -33.40 -16.84 44.68
N ALA A 64 -34.14 -17.42 43.74
CA ALA A 64 -35.10 -18.55 43.84
C ALA A 64 -36.42 -18.51 44.67
N THR A 65 -37.45 -19.04 44.00
CA THR A 65 -38.62 -19.85 44.46
C THR A 65 -40.01 -19.22 44.72
N SER A 66 -40.95 -19.65 43.86
CA SER A 66 -42.25 -20.31 44.15
C SER A 66 -43.61 -19.54 44.08
N SER A 67 -44.54 -20.25 43.41
CA SER A 67 -46.02 -20.22 43.48
C SER A 67 -46.77 -19.11 42.71
N ALA A 68 -47.98 -19.28 42.17
CA ALA A 68 -48.81 -20.38 41.64
C ALA A 68 -50.14 -19.73 41.14
N LYS A 69 -50.84 -20.41 40.20
CA LYS A 69 -52.23 -20.21 39.70
C LYS A 69 -52.44 -19.13 38.61
N GLY A 70 -53.13 -19.39 37.48
CA GLY A 70 -53.74 -20.62 36.98
C GLY A 70 -54.63 -20.39 35.73
N LYS A 71 -54.88 -21.50 35.01
CA LYS A 71 -55.98 -21.82 34.03
C LYS A 71 -56.02 -20.99 32.73
N SER A 72 -56.22 -21.53 31.52
CA SER A 72 -57.00 -22.69 31.06
C SER A 72 -56.67 -23.08 29.59
N LYS A 73 -56.58 -24.40 29.31
CA LYS A 73 -57.03 -25.23 28.14
C LYS A 73 -56.84 -24.70 26.70
N HIS A 74 -56.28 -25.47 25.76
CA HIS A 74 -56.86 -26.71 25.23
C HIS A 74 -55.82 -27.68 24.61
N ILE A 75 -56.22 -28.95 24.59
CA ILE A 75 -55.51 -30.18 24.20
C ILE A 75 -55.92 -30.61 22.78
N ASN A 76 -54.99 -31.19 22.00
CA ASN A 76 -55.17 -32.53 21.41
C ASN A 76 -53.84 -33.14 20.93
N SER A 77 -53.60 -34.34 21.46
CA SER A 77 -52.62 -35.37 21.10
C SER A 77 -52.97 -36.01 19.73
N THR A 78 -52.16 -36.91 19.12
CA THR A 78 -52.19 -38.37 19.40
C THR A 78 -51.22 -39.17 18.47
N LEU A 79 -50.39 -40.04 19.09
CA LEU A 79 -49.85 -41.40 18.76
C LEU A 79 -49.12 -41.70 17.40
N ASN A 80 -47.93 -42.32 17.33
CA ASN A 80 -47.34 -43.63 17.75
C ASN A 80 -47.48 -44.80 16.75
N SER A 81 -46.40 -45.62 16.63
CA SER A 81 -46.24 -46.99 16.03
C SER A 81 -45.15 -47.02 14.93
N GLU A 82 -44.19 -47.94 14.76
CA GLU A 82 -43.71 -49.18 15.38
C GLU A 82 -42.31 -49.53 14.76
N GLN A 83 -41.54 -50.40 15.43
CA GLN A 83 -40.19 -50.95 15.06
C GLN A 83 -40.29 -52.14 14.04
N PRO A 84 -39.24 -52.93 13.64
CA PRO A 84 -37.91 -53.23 14.27
C PRO A 84 -36.67 -53.38 13.30
N GLY A 85 -35.41 -53.26 13.77
CA GLY A 85 -34.49 -54.36 14.16
C GLY A 85 -33.31 -54.44 13.16
N GLN A 86 -32.01 -54.52 13.49
CA GLN A 86 -31.30 -55.53 14.27
C GLN A 86 -29.91 -55.03 14.75
N GLN A 87 -29.42 -55.70 15.80
CA GLN A 87 -28.28 -55.43 16.66
C GLN A 87 -26.94 -56.08 16.20
N ARG A 88 -25.88 -55.70 16.95
CA ARG A 88 -24.72 -56.49 17.47
C ARG A 88 -23.37 -56.09 16.87
N ASN A 89 -22.25 -56.02 17.58
CA ASN A 89 -21.88 -56.07 19.01
C ASN A 89 -20.38 -55.70 19.04
N SER A 90 -19.93 -54.91 20.02
CA SER A 90 -18.53 -54.91 20.47
C SER A 90 -18.30 -56.05 21.47
N PRO A 91 -17.04 -56.40 21.80
CA PRO A 91 -16.66 -56.23 23.21
C PRO A 91 -15.20 -55.81 23.47
N LEU A 92 -15.03 -55.01 24.52
CA LEU A 92 -13.79 -54.75 25.27
C LEU A 92 -13.37 -55.94 26.16
N LYS A 93 -12.07 -56.01 26.50
CA LYS A 93 -11.42 -56.51 27.75
C LYS A 93 -9.89 -56.35 27.59
N SER A 94 -9.01 -56.06 28.55
CA SER A 94 -9.03 -55.77 30.00
C SER A 94 -7.56 -55.60 30.48
N LEU A 95 -7.31 -54.71 31.48
CA LEU A 95 -6.37 -54.72 32.66
C LEU A 95 -4.96 -55.40 32.57
N ALA A 96 -3.88 -55.07 33.30
CA ALA A 96 -3.39 -53.99 34.20
C ALA A 96 -1.99 -54.41 34.77
N ARG A 97 -1.17 -53.45 35.28
CA ARG A 97 -0.07 -53.54 36.32
C ARG A 97 1.27 -54.24 35.91
N THR A 98 2.51 -53.86 36.33
CA THR A 98 3.08 -53.19 37.52
C THR A 98 4.45 -52.48 37.29
N SER A 99 4.77 -51.56 38.20
CA SER A 99 5.92 -50.65 38.49
C SER A 99 7.35 -51.20 38.67
N LYS A 100 8.37 -50.31 38.51
CA LYS A 100 9.51 -50.09 39.45
C LYS A 100 10.26 -48.75 39.18
N ILE A 101 10.36 -47.89 40.21
CA ILE A 101 11.29 -46.74 40.37
C ILE A 101 11.83 -46.82 41.82
N PRO A 102 13.09 -46.39 42.09
CA PRO A 102 13.34 -45.28 43.04
C PRO A 102 14.46 -44.33 42.52
N SER A 103 14.23 -43.02 42.28
CA SER A 103 14.20 -41.88 43.22
C SER A 103 15.56 -41.47 43.82
N MET A 104 16.07 -40.27 43.46
CA MET A 104 16.55 -39.18 44.36
C MET A 104 16.94 -37.92 43.53
N ILE A 105 16.66 -36.74 44.07
CA ILE A 105 16.42 -35.40 43.44
C ILE A 105 17.45 -34.38 44.01
N PRO A 106 17.87 -33.28 43.32
CA PRO A 106 17.17 -31.98 43.42
C PRO A 106 16.99 -31.23 42.08
N ARG A 107 15.72 -31.05 41.70
CA ARG A 107 15.25 -30.01 40.77
C ARG A 107 15.20 -28.68 41.52
N LYS A 108 15.87 -27.65 41.00
CA LYS A 108 15.62 -26.27 41.42
C LYS A 108 14.31 -25.75 40.82
N ALA A 109 13.64 -24.97 41.66
CA ALA A 109 12.28 -24.50 41.54
C ALA A 109 12.02 -23.66 40.29
N GLY A 110 10.79 -23.79 39.78
CA GLY A 110 10.23 -22.88 38.80
C GLY A 110 9.99 -21.52 39.43
N THR A 111 10.72 -20.52 38.96
CA THR A 111 10.29 -19.13 39.06
C THR A 111 9.21 -18.95 38.00
N THR A 112 7.97 -18.84 38.43
CA THR A 112 6.88 -18.25 37.64
C THR A 112 7.31 -16.86 37.21
N ILE A 113 7.75 -16.73 35.96
CA ILE A 113 7.85 -15.43 35.29
C ILE A 113 6.41 -14.91 35.24
N PRO A 114 6.11 -13.73 35.82
CA PRO A 114 4.79 -13.13 35.69
C PRO A 114 4.50 -13.00 34.19
N LYS A 115 3.30 -13.39 33.75
CA LYS A 115 2.79 -12.93 32.45
C LYS A 115 2.94 -11.42 32.46
N THR A 116 3.93 -10.91 31.72
CA THR A 116 4.03 -9.51 31.39
C THR A 116 2.71 -9.21 30.69
N ILE A 117 1.82 -8.53 31.42
CA ILE A 117 0.70 -7.83 30.83
C ILE A 117 1.37 -6.95 29.79
N SER A 118 1.18 -7.28 28.52
CA SER A 118 1.51 -6.37 27.43
C SER A 118 0.72 -5.10 27.74
N THR A 119 1.39 -4.11 28.31
CA THR A 119 0.92 -2.74 28.23
C THR A 119 0.60 -2.51 26.76
N PRO A 120 -0.66 -2.20 26.40
CA PRO A 120 -0.97 -1.91 25.01
C PRO A 120 -0.03 -0.78 24.62
N SER A 121 0.82 -1.04 23.63
CA SER A 121 1.59 0.01 22.97
C SER A 121 0.65 1.19 22.75
N PRO A 122 1.03 2.43 23.10
CA PRO A 122 0.15 3.56 22.94
C PRO A 122 -0.34 3.55 21.50
N LEU A 123 -1.65 3.42 21.31
CA LEU A 123 -2.28 3.35 19.99
C LEU A 123 -1.72 4.53 19.20
N ARG A 124 -0.81 4.27 18.24
CA ARG A 124 -0.21 5.34 17.43
C ARG A 124 -1.39 6.13 16.87
N LYS A 125 -1.49 7.42 17.20
CA LYS A 125 -2.61 8.26 16.77
C LYS A 125 -2.68 8.20 15.25
N ARG A 126 -3.65 7.44 14.75
CA ARG A 126 -3.86 7.21 13.32
C ARG A 126 -4.18 8.55 12.65
N ASN A 127 -3.79 8.70 11.39
CA ASN A 127 -4.14 9.91 10.67
C ASN A 127 -5.67 9.99 10.55
N PRO A 128 -6.30 11.13 10.88
CA PRO A 128 -7.76 11.27 10.90
C PRO A 128 -8.43 11.04 9.53
N HIS A 129 -7.68 11.16 8.43
CA HIS A 129 -8.19 10.93 7.08
C HIS A 129 -7.90 9.52 6.56
N GLN A 130 -7.23 8.67 7.32
CA GLN A 130 -6.94 7.30 6.87
C GLN A 130 -8.21 6.44 6.92
N LEU A 131 -8.66 5.95 5.74
CA LEU A 131 -9.73 4.98 5.62
C LEU A 131 -9.09 3.58 5.52
N MET A 132 -9.51 2.67 6.40
CA MET A 132 -9.06 1.27 6.40
C MET A 132 -9.99 0.41 5.52
N ASN A 133 -9.49 -0.68 4.95
CA ASN A 133 -10.33 -1.58 4.15
C ASN A 133 -11.50 -2.18 4.94
N ILE A 134 -11.36 -2.41 6.25
CA ILE A 134 -12.47 -2.88 7.10
C ILE A 134 -13.64 -1.88 7.15
N ASN A 135 -13.39 -0.61 6.89
CA ASN A 135 -14.40 0.45 6.87
C ASN A 135 -14.98 0.67 5.46
N ILE A 136 -14.52 -0.09 4.46
CA ILE A 136 -15.04 -0.04 3.09
C ILE A 136 -16.20 -1.05 2.98
N PRO A 137 -17.41 -0.59 2.64
CA PRO A 137 -18.53 -1.50 2.43
C PRO A 137 -18.27 -2.49 1.28
N GLU A 138 -18.81 -3.69 1.42
CA GLU A 138 -18.73 -4.70 0.37
C GLU A 138 -19.33 -4.17 -0.95
N GLY A 139 -18.64 -4.42 -2.07
CA GLY A 139 -19.05 -3.91 -3.39
C GLY A 139 -18.80 -2.42 -3.63
N PHE A 140 -18.20 -1.67 -2.70
CA PHE A 140 -17.85 -0.25 -2.94
C PHE A 140 -16.53 -0.06 -3.71
N HIS A 141 -15.67 -1.10 -3.78
CA HIS A 141 -14.36 -1.01 -4.43
C HIS A 141 -14.39 -0.44 -5.86
N PRO A 142 -15.30 -0.87 -6.75
CA PRO A 142 -15.37 -0.30 -8.10
C PRO A 142 -15.71 1.19 -8.10
N THR A 143 -16.67 1.61 -7.26
CA THR A 143 -17.04 3.03 -7.08
C THR A 143 -15.89 3.85 -6.50
N LYS A 144 -15.17 3.31 -5.49
CA LYS A 144 -13.96 3.94 -4.92
C LYS A 144 -12.92 4.20 -6.01
N LYS A 145 -12.63 3.17 -6.82
CA LYS A 145 -11.66 3.22 -7.92
C LYS A 145 -12.06 4.27 -8.97
N ALA A 146 -13.32 4.27 -9.40
CA ALA A 146 -13.84 5.28 -10.33
C ALA A 146 -13.75 6.71 -9.77
N PHE A 147 -14.01 6.88 -8.47
CA PHE A 147 -13.92 8.19 -7.85
C PHE A 147 -12.47 8.70 -7.77
N TYR A 148 -11.49 7.84 -7.51
CA TYR A 148 -10.07 8.23 -7.58
C TYR A 148 -9.66 8.66 -8.99
N GLU A 149 -10.09 7.93 -10.03
CA GLU A 149 -9.83 8.33 -11.41
C GLU A 149 -10.51 9.65 -11.78
N HIS A 150 -11.72 9.90 -11.26
CA HIS A 150 -12.39 11.20 -11.39
C HIS A 150 -11.56 12.33 -10.77
N ILE A 151 -11.05 12.14 -9.56
CA ILE A 151 -10.20 13.14 -8.89
C ILE A 151 -8.91 13.39 -9.67
N LYS A 152 -8.23 12.34 -10.16
CA LYS A 152 -7.04 12.48 -11.01
C LYS A 152 -7.33 13.28 -12.28
N MET A 153 -8.46 13.03 -12.91
CA MET A 153 -8.91 13.75 -14.10
C MET A 153 -9.10 15.25 -13.80
N LEU A 154 -9.81 15.60 -12.70
CA LEU A 154 -10.01 17.00 -12.31
C LEU A 154 -8.68 17.71 -12.04
N TRP A 155 -7.75 17.01 -11.39
CA TRP A 155 -6.43 17.52 -11.01
C TRP A 155 -5.41 17.54 -12.18
N GLY A 156 -5.77 17.00 -13.35
CA GLY A 156 -4.87 16.91 -14.50
C GLY A 156 -3.73 15.90 -14.34
N LEU A 157 -3.87 14.93 -13.43
CA LEU A 157 -2.87 13.92 -13.10
C LEU A 157 -2.98 12.70 -14.03
N ILE A 158 -2.80 12.97 -15.33
CA ILE A 158 -3.13 12.02 -16.42
C ILE A 158 -1.96 11.11 -16.84
N TYR A 159 -0.74 11.42 -16.39
CA TYR A 159 0.50 10.69 -16.70
C TYR A 159 0.92 9.75 -15.57
N CYS A 160 1.83 8.80 -15.87
CA CYS A 160 2.42 7.91 -14.87
C CYS A 160 3.23 8.70 -13.82
N GLN A 161 3.11 8.31 -12.55
CA GLN A 161 3.75 8.97 -11.39
C GLN A 161 3.46 10.48 -11.24
N PRO A 162 2.19 10.90 -11.30
CA PRO A 162 1.88 12.31 -11.27
C PRO A 162 1.99 12.83 -9.84
N VAL A 163 2.71 13.94 -9.66
CA VAL A 163 2.82 14.65 -8.38
C VAL A 163 1.69 15.68 -8.31
N PRO A 164 0.94 15.77 -7.18
CA PRO A 164 -0.05 16.81 -6.99
C PRO A 164 0.55 18.21 -7.15
N ILE A 165 -0.12 19.07 -7.91
CA ILE A 165 0.26 20.47 -8.07
C ILE A 165 -0.49 21.29 -7.02
N SER A 166 0.21 22.22 -6.38
CA SER A 166 -0.36 23.20 -5.44
C SER A 166 -1.20 24.24 -6.18
N PRO A 167 -2.30 24.77 -5.60
CA PRO A 167 -3.04 25.88 -6.19
C PRO A 167 -2.15 27.11 -6.37
N ASP A 168 -2.46 27.91 -7.40
CA ASP A 168 -1.82 29.20 -7.60
C ASP A 168 -2.22 30.19 -6.49
N TYR A 169 -1.24 30.85 -5.89
CA TYR A 169 -1.45 31.71 -4.73
C TYR A 169 -2.37 32.91 -5.04
N SER A 170 -2.28 33.49 -6.25
CA SER A 170 -3.15 34.60 -6.64
C SER A 170 -4.61 34.16 -6.74
N MET A 171 -4.85 33.00 -7.38
CA MET A 171 -6.19 32.42 -7.48
C MET A 171 -6.76 32.02 -6.12
N LEU A 172 -5.94 31.46 -5.24
CA LEU A 172 -6.34 31.07 -3.89
C LEU A 172 -6.73 32.30 -3.05
N LYS A 173 -5.95 33.38 -3.13
CA LYS A 173 -6.24 34.65 -2.45
C LYS A 173 -7.57 35.25 -2.92
N GLU A 174 -7.81 35.25 -4.24
CA GLU A 174 -9.09 35.71 -4.81
C GLU A 174 -10.26 34.83 -4.39
N PHE A 175 -10.08 33.51 -4.27
CA PHE A 175 -11.13 32.63 -3.78
C PHE A 175 -11.50 32.96 -2.33
N ASN A 176 -10.50 33.12 -1.46
CA ASN A 176 -10.70 33.34 -0.03
C ASN A 176 -11.35 34.70 0.31
N THR A 177 -11.48 35.63 -0.65
CA THR A 177 -12.24 36.87 -0.45
C THR A 177 -13.74 36.72 -0.77
N ARG A 178 -14.16 35.60 -1.40
CA ARG A 178 -15.53 35.41 -1.90
C ARG A 178 -16.46 34.73 -0.91
N PHE A 179 -15.92 33.85 -0.07
CA PHE A 179 -16.69 33.08 0.90
C PHE A 179 -16.18 33.35 2.31
N SER A 180 -17.11 33.51 3.25
CA SER A 180 -16.81 33.63 4.68
C SER A 180 -17.20 32.36 5.44
N PHE A 181 -18.18 31.60 4.93
CA PHE A 181 -18.71 30.42 5.60
C PHE A 181 -18.91 29.22 4.66
N LEU A 182 -18.83 28.02 5.22
CA LEU A 182 -18.99 26.75 4.50
C LEU A 182 -20.37 26.59 3.83
N SER A 183 -21.41 27.08 4.50
CA SER A 183 -22.79 27.01 4.01
C SER A 183 -22.95 27.75 2.67
N GLU A 184 -22.27 28.89 2.51
CA GLU A 184 -22.33 29.70 1.30
C GLU A 184 -21.80 28.93 0.08
N ILE A 185 -20.75 28.11 0.25
CA ILE A 185 -20.18 27.28 -0.81
C ILE A 185 -21.19 26.22 -1.26
N SER A 186 -21.81 25.56 -0.28
CA SER A 186 -22.82 24.52 -0.55
C SER A 186 -24.04 25.10 -1.25
N ASP A 187 -24.57 26.22 -0.75
CA ASP A 187 -25.72 26.91 -1.32
C ASP A 187 -25.42 27.39 -2.74
N HIS A 188 -24.22 27.95 -2.96
CA HIS A 188 -23.84 28.46 -4.28
C HIS A 188 -23.65 27.34 -5.31
N SER A 189 -23.17 26.16 -4.88
CA SER A 189 -23.01 25.00 -5.76
C SER A 189 -24.36 24.43 -6.24
N GLN A 190 -25.37 24.43 -5.37
CA GLN A 190 -26.69 23.85 -5.64
C GLN A 190 -27.65 24.82 -6.31
N ASN A 191 -27.51 26.12 -6.05
CA ASN A 191 -28.44 27.10 -6.57
C ASN A 191 -28.21 27.32 -8.08
N THR A 192 -29.21 26.97 -8.88
CA THR A 192 -29.18 27.14 -10.34
C THR A 192 -29.41 28.59 -10.77
N THR A 193 -29.95 29.44 -9.91
CA THR A 193 -30.26 30.84 -10.25
C THR A 193 -29.08 31.79 -10.03
N LEU A 194 -28.05 31.38 -9.29
CA LEU A 194 -26.89 32.22 -9.03
C LEU A 194 -25.94 32.24 -10.24
N PRO A 195 -25.41 33.43 -10.60
CA PRO A 195 -24.46 33.55 -11.69
C PRO A 195 -23.13 32.85 -11.35
N PRO A 196 -22.36 32.39 -12.34
CA PRO A 196 -21.00 31.92 -12.11
C PRO A 196 -20.13 32.99 -11.45
N LEU A 197 -19.31 32.59 -10.49
CA LEU A 197 -18.37 33.47 -9.80
C LEU A 197 -17.20 33.90 -10.68
N VAL A 198 -16.84 33.06 -11.66
CA VAL A 198 -15.77 33.29 -12.62
C VAL A 198 -16.29 32.96 -14.03
N PRO A 199 -15.88 33.69 -15.08
CA PRO A 199 -16.24 33.36 -16.46
C PRO A 199 -15.81 31.93 -16.85
N LEU A 200 -16.63 31.25 -17.66
CA LEU A 200 -16.36 29.88 -18.11
C LEU A 200 -15.04 29.78 -18.89
N GLU A 201 -14.70 30.84 -19.62
CA GLU A 201 -13.50 30.94 -20.46
C GLU A 201 -12.22 30.96 -19.62
N GLU A 202 -12.30 31.42 -18.36
CA GLU A 202 -11.16 31.48 -17.44
C GLU A 202 -10.85 30.13 -16.76
N ILE A 203 -11.72 29.13 -16.93
CA ILE A 203 -11.50 27.80 -16.38
C ILE A 203 -10.38 27.08 -17.15
N LEU A 204 -9.37 26.66 -16.40
CA LEU A 204 -8.19 25.94 -16.88
C LEU A 204 -8.34 24.43 -16.74
N THR A 205 -9.10 23.95 -15.75
CA THR A 205 -9.40 22.52 -15.59
C THR A 205 -10.18 22.01 -16.80
N LEU A 206 -9.68 20.92 -17.40
CA LEU A 206 -10.22 20.30 -18.63
C LEU A 206 -10.22 21.21 -19.86
N ARG A 207 -9.49 22.34 -19.84
CA ARG A 207 -9.40 23.25 -20.99
C ARG A 207 -8.83 22.52 -22.20
N GLY A 208 -9.52 22.62 -23.33
CA GLY A 208 -9.14 21.94 -24.58
C GLY A 208 -9.45 20.44 -24.60
N MET A 209 -10.09 19.89 -23.56
CA MET A 209 -10.53 18.49 -23.60
C MET A 209 -11.66 18.31 -24.61
N LYS A 210 -11.45 17.42 -25.57
CA LYS A 210 -12.47 17.02 -26.55
C LYS A 210 -13.34 15.88 -26.00
N PRO A 211 -14.64 15.84 -26.33
CA PRO A 211 -15.50 14.69 -26.01
C PRO A 211 -14.96 13.37 -26.57
N GLY A 212 -15.42 12.26 -25.98
CA GLY A 212 -15.12 10.90 -26.39
C GLY A 212 -14.37 10.10 -25.33
N ARG A 213 -13.86 8.94 -25.74
CA ARG A 213 -13.07 8.03 -24.89
C ARG A 213 -11.68 8.62 -24.63
N LYS A 214 -11.33 8.83 -23.37
CA LYS A 214 -10.03 9.36 -22.95
C LYS A 214 -9.32 8.38 -22.04
N LYS A 215 -8.07 8.07 -22.38
CA LYS A 215 -7.22 7.22 -21.55
C LYS A 215 -6.60 8.05 -20.43
N PHE A 216 -6.84 7.64 -19.18
CA PHE A 216 -6.26 8.20 -17.97
C PHE A 216 -5.56 7.04 -17.23
N GLY A 217 -4.23 7.01 -17.29
CA GLY A 217 -3.46 5.85 -16.83
C GLY A 217 -3.89 4.55 -17.54
N ASN A 218 -4.44 3.61 -16.76
CA ASN A 218 -4.93 2.32 -17.27
C ASN A 218 -6.42 2.32 -17.64
N PHE A 219 -7.16 3.42 -17.41
CA PHE A 219 -8.61 3.46 -17.58
C PHE A 219 -9.04 4.33 -18.76
N ILE A 220 -10.19 4.03 -19.35
CA ILE A 220 -10.76 4.79 -20.47
C ILE A 220 -12.06 5.44 -20.03
N VAL A 221 -12.03 6.70 -19.62
CA VAL A 221 -13.24 7.43 -19.22
C VAL A 221 -13.97 7.95 -20.45
N HIS A 222 -15.27 7.70 -20.54
CA HIS A 222 -16.10 8.26 -21.61
C HIS A 222 -16.59 9.66 -21.21
N MET A 223 -15.96 10.69 -21.78
CA MET A 223 -16.31 12.08 -21.49
C MET A 223 -17.27 12.61 -22.54
N SER A 224 -18.55 12.74 -22.20
CA SER A 224 -19.51 13.43 -23.05
C SER A 224 -19.26 14.95 -23.04
N ASP A 225 -19.73 15.64 -24.08
CA ASP A 225 -19.71 17.11 -24.13
C ASP A 225 -20.46 17.72 -22.94
N PHE A 226 -21.57 17.09 -22.54
CA PHE A 226 -22.31 17.43 -21.33
C PHE A 226 -21.45 17.31 -20.07
N ALA A 227 -20.71 16.21 -19.88
CA ALA A 227 -19.88 16.00 -18.70
C ALA A 227 -18.79 17.08 -18.59
N ILE A 228 -18.13 17.42 -19.70
CA ILE A 228 -17.09 18.46 -19.74
C ILE A 228 -17.70 19.82 -19.36
N LYS A 229 -18.81 20.20 -20.02
CA LYS A 229 -19.51 21.47 -19.76
C LYS A 229 -20.04 21.55 -18.33
N TYR A 230 -20.53 20.44 -17.78
CA TYR A 230 -21.01 20.38 -16.40
C TYR A 230 -19.89 20.66 -15.40
N ILE A 231 -18.72 20.00 -15.55
CA ILE A 231 -17.56 20.25 -14.68
C ILE A 231 -17.13 21.71 -14.78
N ILE A 232 -16.94 22.23 -16.00
CA ILE A 232 -16.50 23.61 -16.22
C ILE A 232 -17.49 24.59 -15.57
N SER A 233 -18.79 24.37 -15.75
CA SER A 233 -19.84 25.21 -15.16
C SER A 233 -19.85 25.14 -13.64
N LEU A 234 -19.67 23.96 -13.06
CA LEU A 234 -19.60 23.78 -11.62
C LEU A 234 -18.38 24.50 -11.01
N LEU A 235 -17.22 24.38 -11.64
CA LEU A 235 -16.01 25.07 -11.21
C LEU A 235 -16.12 26.59 -11.35
N ALA A 236 -16.71 27.08 -12.44
CA ALA A 236 -17.02 28.49 -12.64
C ALA A 236 -17.98 29.05 -11.58
N LYS A 237 -19.02 28.28 -11.22
CA LYS A 237 -19.92 28.61 -10.10
C LYS A 237 -19.20 28.71 -8.76
N LEU A 238 -18.26 27.82 -8.50
CA LEU A 238 -17.48 27.84 -7.27
C LEU A 238 -16.30 28.83 -7.31
N GLY A 239 -16.01 29.43 -8.46
CA GLY A 239 -14.86 30.33 -8.63
C GLY A 239 -13.51 29.63 -8.66
N ILE A 240 -13.47 28.34 -9.00
CA ILE A 240 -12.25 27.52 -9.06
C ILE A 240 -11.75 27.48 -10.52
N ARG A 241 -10.76 28.31 -10.87
CA ARG A 241 -10.19 28.30 -12.24
C ARG A 241 -9.40 27.03 -12.56
N ARG A 242 -8.60 26.57 -11.60
CA ARG A 242 -7.84 25.33 -11.68
C ARG A 242 -8.14 24.51 -10.43
N TRP A 243 -8.65 23.31 -10.63
CA TRP A 243 -8.92 22.35 -9.57
C TRP A 243 -7.60 21.78 -9.06
N ALA A 244 -7.21 22.18 -7.86
CA ALA A 244 -6.00 21.72 -7.20
C ALA A 244 -6.12 21.98 -5.68
N PRO A 245 -6.55 21.00 -4.87
CA PRO A 245 -6.61 21.14 -3.42
C PRO A 245 -5.32 21.68 -2.81
N ASP A 246 -5.43 22.54 -1.80
CA ASP A 246 -4.28 23.01 -1.04
C ASP A 246 -3.87 21.95 -0.01
N LEU A 247 -2.76 21.28 -0.28
CA LEU A 247 -2.22 20.23 0.59
C LEU A 247 -1.39 20.77 1.77
N ASN A 248 -1.18 22.09 1.83
CA ASN A 248 -0.52 22.77 2.94
C ASN A 248 -1.52 23.32 3.98
N ASP A 249 -2.79 23.48 3.58
CA ASP A 249 -3.88 23.98 4.41
C ASP A 249 -4.69 22.81 5.02
N PRO A 250 -5.43 22.99 6.13
CA PRO A 250 -6.32 21.97 6.68
C PRO A 250 -7.36 21.50 5.66
N SER A 251 -7.78 20.25 5.79
CA SER A 251 -8.75 19.62 4.88
C SER A 251 -10.17 20.21 4.96
N ASP A 252 -10.46 20.95 6.03
CA ASP A 252 -11.71 21.66 6.30
C ASP A 252 -11.63 23.16 5.98
N SER A 253 -10.55 23.63 5.33
CA SER A 253 -10.49 25.00 4.83
C SER A 253 -11.51 25.23 3.72
N LEU A 254 -11.96 26.48 3.56
CA LEU A 254 -13.04 26.83 2.62
C LEU A 254 -12.72 26.40 1.18
N TYR A 255 -11.48 26.60 0.74
CA TYR A 255 -11.06 26.20 -0.60
C TYR A 255 -11.01 24.68 -0.77
N ASN A 256 -10.47 23.97 0.22
CA ASN A 256 -10.42 22.51 0.21
C ASN A 256 -11.82 21.89 0.26
N GLU A 257 -12.76 22.50 0.98
CA GLU A 257 -14.16 22.12 0.93
C GLU A 257 -14.74 22.31 -0.47
N ALA A 258 -14.53 23.47 -1.10
CA ALA A 258 -15.05 23.73 -2.44
C ALA A 258 -14.48 22.72 -3.47
N CYS A 259 -13.21 22.34 -3.33
CA CYS A 259 -12.62 21.24 -4.11
C CYS A 259 -13.31 19.89 -3.83
N ARG A 260 -13.62 19.57 -2.57
CA ARG A 260 -14.33 18.35 -2.21
C ARG A 260 -15.76 18.31 -2.74
N ILE A 261 -16.51 19.38 -2.53
CA ILE A 261 -17.89 19.54 -3.01
C ILE A 261 -17.92 19.40 -4.53
N SER A 262 -17.05 20.13 -5.24
CA SER A 262 -16.98 20.03 -6.70
C SER A 262 -16.70 18.60 -7.16
N ALA A 263 -15.68 17.93 -6.59
CA ALA A 263 -15.32 16.57 -6.97
C ALA A 263 -16.46 15.56 -6.73
N ILE A 264 -17.13 15.63 -5.58
CA ILE A 264 -18.25 14.73 -5.26
C ILE A 264 -19.44 14.99 -6.19
N GLN A 265 -19.81 16.26 -6.41
CA GLN A 265 -20.95 16.61 -7.26
C GLN A 265 -20.72 16.23 -8.73
N SER A 266 -19.55 16.55 -9.29
CA SER A 266 -19.22 16.17 -10.66
C SER A 266 -19.11 14.67 -10.82
N PHE A 267 -18.54 13.96 -9.85
CA PHE A 267 -18.47 12.49 -9.91
C PHE A 267 -19.86 11.86 -9.97
N ARG A 268 -20.78 12.29 -9.09
CA ARG A 268 -22.15 11.78 -9.05
C ARG A 268 -22.88 12.04 -10.36
N GLN A 269 -22.88 13.29 -10.84
CA GLN A 269 -23.63 13.67 -12.03
C GLN A 269 -23.12 12.94 -13.29
N ILE A 270 -21.81 12.80 -13.41
CA ILE A 270 -21.17 12.23 -14.60
C ILE A 270 -21.21 10.71 -14.57
N SER A 271 -21.19 10.10 -13.37
CA SER A 271 -21.46 8.67 -13.20
C SER A 271 -22.88 8.32 -13.64
N ILE A 272 -23.89 9.11 -13.23
CA ILE A 272 -25.29 8.95 -13.69
C ILE A 272 -25.39 9.10 -15.21
N GLY A 273 -24.59 9.99 -15.80
CA GLY A 273 -24.46 10.14 -17.26
C GLY A 273 -23.70 9.02 -17.98
N GLY A 274 -23.33 7.93 -17.30
CA GLY A 274 -22.72 6.74 -17.90
C GLY A 274 -21.20 6.83 -18.14
N ALA A 275 -20.52 7.88 -17.66
CA ALA A 275 -19.08 8.06 -17.97
C ALA A 275 -18.17 6.97 -17.41
N TYR A 276 -18.61 6.27 -16.36
CA TYR A 276 -17.87 5.24 -15.62
C TYR A 276 -18.51 3.85 -15.71
N GLU A 277 -19.39 3.61 -16.69
CA GLU A 277 -20.10 2.32 -16.84
C GLU A 277 -19.13 1.12 -16.91
N PHE A 278 -18.02 1.26 -17.64
CA PHE A 278 -16.97 0.25 -17.75
C PHE A 278 -16.21 -0.04 -16.43
N MET A 279 -16.37 0.80 -15.41
CA MET A 279 -15.76 0.60 -14.08
C MET A 279 -16.70 -0.08 -13.09
N ASN A 280 -17.89 -0.53 -13.54
CA ASN A 280 -18.88 -1.20 -12.69
C ASN A 280 -19.25 -0.38 -11.44
N VAL A 281 -19.40 0.94 -11.60
CA VAL A 281 -19.78 1.83 -10.50
C VAL A 281 -21.12 1.41 -9.94
N ASN A 282 -21.17 1.16 -8.63
CA ASN A 282 -22.41 0.89 -7.95
C ASN A 282 -23.10 2.21 -7.58
N PHE A 283 -24.22 2.48 -8.27
CA PHE A 283 -25.02 3.69 -8.14
C PHE A 283 -25.61 3.89 -6.74
N SER A 284 -25.84 2.83 -5.96
CA SER A 284 -26.40 2.96 -4.60
C SER A 284 -25.47 3.75 -3.66
N TYR A 285 -24.17 3.75 -3.94
CA TYR A 285 -23.19 4.47 -3.14
C TYR A 285 -23.00 5.92 -3.59
N LEU A 286 -23.55 6.34 -4.75
CA LEU A 286 -23.45 7.73 -5.20
C LEU A 286 -24.25 8.68 -4.34
N GLU A 287 -25.29 8.20 -3.65
CA GLU A 287 -26.08 9.01 -2.71
C GLU A 287 -25.45 9.11 -1.32
N ASN A 288 -24.48 8.23 -1.01
CA ASN A 288 -23.78 8.23 0.28
C ASN A 288 -22.65 9.29 0.30
N ILE A 289 -23.04 10.55 0.49
CA ILE A 289 -22.12 11.70 0.52
C ILE A 289 -21.10 11.59 1.65
N GLU A 290 -21.47 11.00 2.78
CA GLU A 290 -20.56 10.83 3.92
C GLU A 290 -19.43 9.86 3.57
N LEU A 291 -19.75 8.72 2.93
CA LEU A 291 -18.76 7.76 2.45
C LEU A 291 -17.85 8.38 1.38
N LEU A 292 -18.44 9.08 0.40
CA LEU A 292 -17.65 9.79 -0.63
C LEU A 292 -16.74 10.85 -0.01
N THR A 293 -17.19 11.57 1.02
CA THR A 293 -16.38 12.53 1.77
C THR A 293 -15.19 11.86 2.46
N LYS A 294 -15.43 10.74 3.15
CA LYS A 294 -14.36 9.96 3.80
C LYS A 294 -13.32 9.46 2.79
N VAL A 295 -13.78 8.95 1.66
CA VAL A 295 -12.95 8.43 0.56
C VAL A 295 -12.15 9.55 -0.10
N TYR A 296 -12.77 10.71 -0.33
CA TYR A 296 -12.09 11.89 -0.84
C TYR A 296 -10.98 12.33 0.11
N ASN A 297 -11.28 12.49 1.39
CA ASN A 297 -10.31 12.95 2.38
C ASN A 297 -9.14 11.97 2.50
N HIS A 298 -9.40 10.67 2.45
CA HIS A 298 -8.36 9.66 2.40
C HIS A 298 -7.46 9.81 1.16
N TYR A 299 -8.06 9.91 -0.02
CA TYR A 299 -7.27 10.00 -1.25
C TYR A 299 -6.47 11.31 -1.33
N VAL A 300 -7.11 12.45 -1.08
CA VAL A 300 -6.50 13.78 -1.27
C VAL A 300 -5.60 14.15 -0.09
N HIS A 301 -6.14 14.16 1.13
CA HIS A 301 -5.47 14.72 2.30
C HIS A 301 -4.61 13.72 3.09
N PHE A 302 -4.73 12.42 2.81
CA PHE A 302 -3.82 11.41 3.35
C PHE A 302 -2.86 10.88 2.28
N TYR A 303 -3.37 10.27 1.20
CA TYR A 303 -2.54 9.58 0.21
C TYR A 303 -1.75 10.56 -0.68
N MET A 304 -2.44 11.49 -1.34
CA MET A 304 -1.80 12.47 -2.23
C MET A 304 -0.98 13.50 -1.45
N ALA A 305 -1.42 13.90 -0.25
CA ALA A 305 -0.64 14.73 0.66
C ALA A 305 0.71 14.11 1.05
N GLN A 306 0.77 12.80 1.29
CA GLN A 306 2.04 12.12 1.56
C GLN A 306 2.98 12.15 0.35
N ARG A 307 2.44 11.92 -0.86
CA ARG A 307 3.22 12.02 -2.11
C ARG A 307 3.76 13.44 -2.31
N TYR A 308 2.90 14.44 -2.16
CA TYR A 308 3.28 15.85 -2.25
C TYR A 308 4.38 16.22 -1.24
N LYS A 309 4.22 15.83 0.03
CA LYS A 309 5.23 16.10 1.09
C LYS A 309 6.56 15.41 0.83
N LYS A 310 6.57 14.23 0.21
CA LYS A 310 7.81 13.55 -0.19
C LYS A 310 8.52 14.32 -1.30
N GLU A 311 7.77 14.72 -2.33
CA GLU A 311 8.34 15.47 -3.45
C GLU A 311 8.83 16.86 -3.04
N ALA A 312 8.12 17.53 -2.13
CA ALA A 312 8.51 18.82 -1.58
C ALA A 312 9.83 18.75 -0.78
N LYS A 313 10.15 17.58 -0.19
CA LYS A 313 11.40 17.35 0.53
C LYS A 313 12.55 16.98 -0.40
N GLU A 314 12.31 16.07 -1.34
CA GLU A 314 13.30 15.62 -2.32
C GLU A 314 12.61 15.48 -3.69
N SER A 315 12.96 16.37 -4.61
CA SER A 315 12.44 16.35 -5.98
C SER A 315 12.84 15.05 -6.69
N GLY A 316 11.89 14.42 -7.37
CA GLY A 316 12.02 13.12 -8.03
C GLY A 316 11.97 11.92 -7.09
N LYS A 317 11.77 12.10 -5.77
CA LYS A 317 11.76 11.00 -4.81
C LYS A 317 10.61 10.04 -5.05
N HIS A 318 9.41 10.54 -5.34
CA HIS A 318 8.28 9.65 -5.56
C HIS A 318 8.51 8.71 -6.75
N ALA A 319 9.06 9.24 -7.85
CA ALA A 319 9.39 8.46 -9.04
C ALA A 319 10.45 7.38 -8.74
N LYS A 320 11.54 7.73 -8.05
CA LYS A 320 12.58 6.77 -7.63
C LYS A 320 12.03 5.66 -6.74
N ASP A 321 11.18 6.01 -5.76
CA ASP A 321 10.57 5.03 -4.86
C ASP A 321 9.67 4.05 -5.62
N GLU A 322 8.90 4.54 -6.60
CA GLU A 322 8.01 3.71 -7.40
C GLU A 322 8.76 2.82 -8.39
N GLU A 323 9.87 3.30 -8.96
CA GLU A 323 10.79 2.49 -9.75
C GLU A 323 11.38 1.35 -8.90
N ARG A 324 11.87 1.65 -7.70
CA ARG A 324 12.35 0.63 -6.75
C ARG A 324 11.27 -0.37 -6.40
N LYS A 325 10.04 0.08 -6.12
CA LYS A 325 8.91 -0.83 -5.86
C LYS A 325 8.61 -1.72 -7.07
N ALA A 326 8.68 -1.20 -8.29
CA ALA A 326 8.46 -1.99 -9.50
C ALA A 326 9.50 -3.11 -9.63
N ILE A 327 10.76 -2.81 -9.34
CA ILE A 327 11.86 -3.78 -9.31
C ILE A 327 11.62 -4.84 -8.23
N LEU A 328 11.28 -4.43 -7.00
CA LEU A 328 10.99 -5.35 -5.89
C LEU A 328 9.78 -6.25 -6.20
N ARG A 329 8.73 -5.72 -6.82
CA ARG A 329 7.56 -6.50 -7.26
C ARG A 329 7.95 -7.52 -8.33
N ALA A 330 8.81 -7.15 -9.28
CA ALA A 330 9.32 -8.08 -10.29
C ALA A 330 10.13 -9.22 -9.64
N ARG A 331 11.03 -8.88 -8.71
CA ARG A 331 11.79 -9.84 -7.89
C ARG A 331 10.87 -10.82 -7.15
N LEU A 332 9.84 -10.30 -6.48
CA LEU A 332 8.86 -11.11 -5.74
C LEU A 332 8.07 -12.06 -6.66
N LYS A 333 7.71 -11.63 -7.88
CA LYS A 333 7.05 -12.49 -8.87
C LYS A 333 7.94 -13.66 -9.29
N VAL A 334 9.22 -13.39 -9.57
CA VAL A 334 10.22 -14.43 -9.92
C VAL A 334 10.40 -15.40 -8.76
N LYS A 335 10.53 -14.89 -7.53
CA LYS A 335 10.61 -15.69 -6.31
C LYS A 335 9.41 -16.61 -6.14
N ASN A 336 8.20 -16.06 -6.20
CA ASN A 336 6.96 -16.82 -6.02
C ASN A 336 6.81 -17.91 -7.08
N LEU A 337 7.17 -17.60 -8.33
CA LEU A 337 7.15 -18.58 -9.42
C LEU A 337 8.10 -19.76 -9.14
N ARG A 338 9.36 -19.46 -8.84
CA ARG A 338 10.40 -20.47 -8.57
C ARG A 338 10.07 -21.31 -7.35
N TYR A 339 9.63 -20.68 -6.25
CA TYR A 339 9.26 -21.39 -5.02
C TYR A 339 8.07 -22.33 -5.26
N LYS A 340 6.99 -21.84 -5.90
CA LYS A 340 5.82 -22.68 -6.23
C LYS A 340 6.20 -23.87 -7.10
N PHE A 341 7.05 -23.65 -8.10
CA PHE A 341 7.55 -24.74 -8.93
C PHE A 341 8.35 -25.76 -8.11
N GLY A 342 9.29 -25.30 -7.27
CA GLY A 342 10.10 -26.19 -6.44
C GLY A 342 9.26 -27.03 -5.46
N VAL A 343 8.22 -26.44 -4.87
CA VAL A 343 7.26 -27.18 -4.02
C VAL A 343 6.52 -28.25 -4.83
N ALA A 344 6.01 -27.90 -6.01
CA ALA A 344 5.29 -28.83 -6.88
C ALA A 344 6.16 -29.99 -7.37
N GLN A 345 7.47 -29.76 -7.56
CA GLN A 345 8.45 -30.77 -7.97
C GLN A 345 9.07 -31.54 -6.79
N GLY A 346 8.67 -31.25 -5.54
CA GLY A 346 9.19 -31.94 -4.35
C GLY A 346 10.68 -31.68 -4.10
N PHE A 347 11.16 -30.46 -4.35
CA PHE A 347 12.57 -30.13 -4.14
C PHE A 347 12.99 -30.28 -2.66
N PRO A 348 14.26 -30.63 -2.40
CA PRO A 348 14.80 -30.68 -1.05
C PRO A 348 14.66 -29.34 -0.32
N GLN A 349 14.43 -29.40 1.00
CA GLN A 349 14.20 -28.20 1.82
C GLN A 349 15.31 -27.16 1.72
N ARG A 350 16.57 -27.57 1.55
CA ARG A 350 17.71 -26.64 1.35
C ARG A 350 17.55 -25.75 0.12
N TYR A 351 16.96 -26.24 -0.97
CA TYR A 351 16.63 -25.41 -2.13
C TYR A 351 15.42 -24.53 -1.84
N LEU A 352 14.39 -25.07 -1.21
CA LEU A 352 13.18 -24.30 -0.87
C LEU A 352 13.49 -23.10 0.04
N ASN A 353 14.43 -23.24 0.99
CA ASN A 353 14.87 -22.15 1.85
C ASN A 353 15.49 -21.00 1.03
N ILE A 354 16.36 -21.33 0.08
CA ILE A 354 16.96 -20.33 -0.83
C ILE A 354 15.88 -19.69 -1.70
N LEU A 355 14.96 -20.48 -2.28
CA LEU A 355 13.87 -19.97 -3.12
C LEU A 355 12.80 -19.20 -2.33
N ALA A 356 12.76 -19.33 -1.00
CA ALA A 356 11.83 -18.60 -0.14
C ALA A 356 12.35 -17.21 0.23
N ASN A 357 13.67 -16.98 0.16
CA ASN A 357 14.28 -15.70 0.49
C ASN A 357 14.17 -14.72 -0.69
N ASN A 358 13.59 -13.54 -0.49
CA ASN A 358 13.35 -12.56 -1.56
C ASN A 358 14.67 -12.02 -2.14
N ASP A 359 15.68 -11.82 -1.29
CA ASP A 359 16.97 -11.25 -1.65
C ASP A 359 17.88 -12.26 -2.33
N ALA A 360 17.52 -13.55 -2.31
CA ALA A 360 18.20 -14.58 -3.07
C ALA A 360 17.97 -14.48 -4.59
N HIS A 361 17.01 -13.67 -5.06
CA HIS A 361 16.63 -13.58 -6.48
C HIS A 361 17.25 -12.37 -7.19
N SER A 362 17.63 -12.52 -8.47
CA SER A 362 18.17 -11.39 -9.25
C SER A 362 17.07 -10.47 -9.73
N GLU A 363 17.36 -9.17 -9.70
CA GLU A 363 16.60 -8.13 -10.39
C GLU A 363 16.67 -8.32 -11.91
N ASP A 364 15.68 -7.77 -12.61
CA ASP A 364 15.70 -7.64 -14.05
C ASP A 364 15.17 -6.29 -14.52
N GLU A 365 15.80 -5.73 -15.55
CA GLU A 365 15.43 -4.44 -16.14
C GLU A 365 15.24 -4.56 -17.63
N LEU A 366 14.29 -3.83 -18.19
CA LEU A 366 14.07 -3.79 -19.63
C LEU A 366 15.22 -3.04 -20.30
N ASP A 367 15.94 -3.71 -21.19
CA ASP A 367 16.90 -3.06 -22.06
C ASP A 367 16.17 -2.35 -23.19
N PRO A 368 16.28 -1.01 -23.29
CA PRO A 368 15.63 -0.26 -24.36
C PRO A 368 16.13 -0.64 -25.76
N THR A 369 17.35 -1.21 -25.87
CA THR A 369 17.96 -1.56 -27.15
C THR A 369 17.42 -2.88 -27.69
N THR A 370 17.39 -3.91 -26.84
CA THR A 370 16.95 -5.26 -27.25
C THR A 370 15.46 -5.52 -26.96
N ASN A 371 14.79 -4.63 -26.23
CA ASN A 371 13.43 -4.80 -25.70
C ASN A 371 13.26 -6.11 -24.92
N LYS A 372 14.33 -6.60 -24.30
CA LYS A 372 14.39 -7.80 -23.48
C LYS A 372 14.81 -7.46 -22.06
N TYR A 373 14.47 -8.33 -21.10
CA TYR A 373 14.82 -8.09 -19.71
C TYR A 373 16.23 -8.59 -19.43
N ILE A 374 17.10 -7.74 -18.93
CA ILE A 374 18.47 -8.08 -18.55
C ILE A 374 18.50 -8.52 -17.09
N ILE A 375 19.03 -9.71 -16.82
CA ILE A 375 19.26 -10.21 -15.46
C ILE A 375 20.48 -9.50 -14.88
N LYS A 376 20.27 -8.77 -13.78
CA LYS A 376 21.39 -8.17 -13.04
C LYS A 376 22.11 -9.24 -12.20
N PRO A 377 23.41 -9.50 -12.44
CA PRO A 377 24.17 -10.38 -11.58
C PRO A 377 24.21 -9.83 -10.16
N MET A 378 24.11 -10.73 -9.19
CA MET A 378 24.33 -10.40 -7.78
C MET A 378 25.80 -10.65 -7.45
N GLU A 379 26.49 -9.62 -6.99
CA GLU A 379 27.91 -9.69 -6.62
C GLU A 379 28.19 -10.73 -5.55
N CYS A 380 27.28 -10.84 -4.56
CA CYS A 380 27.43 -11.77 -3.46
C CYS A 380 27.19 -13.23 -3.83
N ARG A 381 26.56 -13.52 -4.98
CA ARG A 381 26.08 -14.88 -5.30
C ARG A 381 27.17 -15.70 -6.02
N SER A 382 27.45 -16.89 -5.51
CA SER A 382 28.41 -17.83 -6.07
C SER A 382 28.06 -18.27 -7.50
N LYS A 383 29.08 -18.71 -8.25
CA LYS A 383 28.89 -19.29 -9.60
C LYS A 383 27.94 -20.50 -9.56
N LYS A 384 28.02 -21.34 -8.52
CA LYS A 384 27.16 -22.52 -8.34
C LYS A 384 25.70 -22.12 -8.16
N ALA A 385 25.42 -21.15 -7.28
CA ALA A 385 24.08 -20.64 -7.06
C ALA A 385 23.51 -19.96 -8.33
N ASN A 386 24.33 -19.22 -9.07
CA ASN A 386 23.92 -18.66 -10.36
C ASN A 386 23.56 -19.74 -11.39
N GLN A 387 24.35 -20.81 -11.50
CA GLN A 387 24.05 -21.95 -12.38
C GLN A 387 22.75 -22.65 -11.97
N PHE A 388 22.55 -22.91 -10.68
CA PHE A 388 21.31 -23.51 -10.17
C PHE A 388 20.08 -22.68 -10.53
N MET A 389 20.10 -21.36 -10.28
CA MET A 389 18.97 -20.47 -10.58
C MET A 389 18.63 -20.44 -12.08
N ARG A 390 19.64 -20.53 -12.97
CA ARG A 390 19.42 -20.60 -14.41
C ARG A 390 18.80 -21.91 -14.85
N ARG A 391 19.33 -23.04 -14.37
CA ARG A 391 18.74 -24.37 -14.66
C ARG A 391 17.32 -24.46 -14.17
N LEU A 392 17.02 -23.85 -13.01
CA LEU A 392 15.66 -23.77 -12.52
C LEU A 392 14.76 -23.01 -13.52
N ASP A 393 15.17 -21.83 -13.99
CA ASP A 393 14.39 -21.10 -14.99
C ASP A 393 14.19 -21.91 -16.29
N GLU A 394 15.22 -22.62 -16.76
CA GLU A 394 15.12 -23.52 -17.93
C GLU A 394 14.13 -24.68 -17.70
N GLU A 395 14.16 -25.32 -16.54
CA GLU A 395 13.26 -26.42 -16.21
C GLU A 395 11.81 -25.95 -16.06
N ILE A 396 11.59 -24.76 -15.48
CA ILE A 396 10.26 -24.16 -15.45
C ILE A 396 9.78 -23.91 -16.88
N GLU A 397 10.61 -23.33 -17.74
CA GLU A 397 10.25 -23.07 -19.13
C GLU A 397 9.92 -24.35 -19.91
N LYS A 398 10.73 -25.41 -19.76
CA LYS A 398 10.46 -26.73 -20.35
C LYS A 398 9.11 -27.29 -19.86
N ALA A 399 8.80 -27.16 -18.57
CA ALA A 399 7.55 -27.63 -18.01
C ALA A 399 6.34 -26.88 -18.59
N ASP A 400 6.41 -25.56 -18.79
CA ASP A 400 5.31 -24.82 -19.42
C ASP A 400 5.13 -25.19 -20.88
N ARG A 401 6.22 -25.34 -21.63
CA ARG A 401 6.17 -25.81 -23.03
C ARG A 401 5.51 -27.19 -23.10
N ALA A 402 5.90 -28.11 -22.22
CA ALA A 402 5.31 -29.45 -22.15
C ALA A 402 3.81 -29.41 -21.81
N GLN A 403 3.39 -28.49 -20.94
CA GLN A 403 1.99 -28.28 -20.56
C GLN A 403 1.20 -27.40 -21.55
N LYS A 404 1.82 -26.97 -22.66
CA LYS A 404 1.26 -26.02 -23.64
C LYS A 404 0.67 -24.76 -22.97
N LYS A 405 1.26 -24.34 -21.84
CA LYS A 405 0.82 -23.14 -21.14
C LYS A 405 1.27 -21.91 -21.92
N ARG A 406 0.31 -21.07 -22.31
CA ARG A 406 0.62 -19.72 -22.82
C ARG A 406 1.02 -18.85 -21.63
N THR A 407 2.31 -18.78 -21.34
CA THR A 407 2.84 -17.92 -20.28
C THR A 407 3.28 -16.58 -20.83
N GLN A 408 2.78 -15.47 -20.27
CA GLN A 408 3.29 -14.12 -20.52
C GLN A 408 4.60 -13.87 -19.73
N ARG A 409 5.57 -14.78 -19.84
CA ARG A 409 6.87 -14.58 -19.18
C ARG A 409 7.70 -13.58 -19.95
N ARG A 410 8.36 -12.73 -19.18
CA ARG A 410 9.42 -11.87 -19.69
C ARG A 410 10.57 -12.76 -20.12
N GLU A 411 11.01 -12.62 -21.36
CA GLU A 411 12.26 -13.24 -21.80
C GLU A 411 13.42 -12.51 -21.11
N ARG A 412 14.26 -13.27 -20.41
CA ARG A 412 15.35 -12.73 -19.58
C ARG A 412 16.70 -13.15 -20.17
N LEU A 413 17.56 -12.17 -20.45
CA LEU A 413 18.89 -12.36 -20.98
C LEU A 413 19.95 -12.03 -19.93
N LEU A 414 21.06 -12.77 -19.96
CA LEU A 414 22.25 -12.35 -19.25
C LEU A 414 22.98 -11.32 -20.13
N PRO A 415 23.32 -10.13 -19.61
CA PRO A 415 24.07 -9.17 -20.38
C PRO A 415 25.50 -9.66 -20.60
N LYS A 416 26.12 -9.25 -21.71
CA LYS A 416 27.53 -9.54 -21.98
C LYS A 416 28.46 -8.77 -21.03
N ASP A 417 28.08 -7.54 -20.71
CA ASP A 417 28.76 -6.68 -19.74
C ASP A 417 27.93 -6.63 -18.45
N GLY A 418 28.58 -6.79 -17.29
CA GLY A 418 27.88 -6.83 -16.01
C GLY A 418 27.15 -5.52 -15.71
N CYS A 419 25.84 -5.59 -15.45
CA CYS A 419 25.07 -4.46 -14.93
C CYS A 419 24.86 -4.65 -13.42
N ALA A 420 25.31 -3.69 -12.61
CA ALA A 420 25.19 -3.76 -11.16
C ALA A 420 23.72 -3.71 -10.72
N SER A 421 23.35 -4.58 -9.76
CA SER A 421 22.06 -4.57 -9.09
C SER A 421 21.87 -3.27 -8.29
N ILE A 422 20.64 -2.78 -8.19
CA ILE A 422 20.30 -1.65 -7.32
C ILE A 422 20.27 -2.12 -5.86
N SER A 423 19.91 -3.37 -5.61
CA SER A 423 20.00 -4.01 -4.31
C SER A 423 21.45 -4.27 -3.91
N THR A 424 21.91 -3.60 -2.85
CA THR A 424 23.23 -3.79 -2.23
C THR A 424 23.24 -4.83 -1.11
N TYR A 425 22.06 -5.26 -0.66
CA TYR A 425 21.92 -6.18 0.46
C TYR A 425 22.15 -7.62 0.04
N ALA A 426 22.98 -8.33 0.82
CA ALA A 426 23.11 -9.77 0.68
C ALA A 426 21.96 -10.46 1.43
N PRO A 427 21.40 -11.56 0.89
CA PRO A 427 20.44 -12.35 1.63
C PRO A 427 21.10 -12.87 2.90
N GLU A 428 20.35 -12.92 4.00
CA GLU A 428 20.84 -13.43 5.29
C GLU A 428 20.39 -14.88 5.54
N GLY A 429 21.19 -15.61 6.32
CA GLY A 429 20.90 -16.98 6.76
C GLY A 429 20.84 -18.02 5.65
N LEU A 430 21.40 -17.75 4.47
CA LEU A 430 21.49 -18.76 3.41
C LEU A 430 22.72 -19.67 3.61
N PRO A 431 22.70 -20.90 3.06
CA PRO A 431 23.85 -21.80 3.12
C PRO A 431 25.12 -21.17 2.57
N ILE A 432 26.27 -21.47 3.18
CA ILE A 432 27.55 -20.82 2.88
C ILE A 432 27.93 -20.86 1.39
N ASP A 433 27.57 -21.95 0.70
CA ASP A 433 27.86 -22.15 -0.72
C ASP A 433 26.97 -21.36 -1.69
N PHE A 434 26.01 -20.61 -1.16
CA PHE A 434 25.30 -19.55 -1.88
C PHE A 434 26.20 -18.37 -2.18
N TYR A 435 27.13 -18.03 -1.29
CA TYR A 435 27.93 -16.81 -1.41
C TYR A 435 29.20 -17.04 -2.24
N ASP A 436 29.63 -16.03 -3.00
CA ASP A 436 30.93 -16.10 -3.66
C ASP A 436 32.05 -16.10 -2.61
N PRO A 437 33.02 -17.04 -2.65
CA PRO A 437 34.04 -17.13 -1.62
C PRO A 437 34.88 -15.86 -1.47
N ASN A 438 35.26 -15.21 -2.58
CA ASN A 438 36.04 -13.97 -2.51
C ASN A 438 35.21 -12.84 -1.89
N TRP A 439 33.94 -12.74 -2.29
CA TRP A 439 33.03 -11.75 -1.73
C TRP A 439 32.78 -11.96 -0.24
N PHE A 440 32.62 -13.21 0.21
CA PHE A 440 32.38 -13.56 1.61
C PHE A 440 33.62 -13.35 2.48
N ASN A 441 34.79 -13.80 2.01
CA ASN A 441 36.04 -13.71 2.78
C ASN A 441 36.46 -12.26 3.05
N ASN A 442 36.08 -11.33 2.17
CA ASN A 442 36.32 -9.89 2.33
C ASN A 442 35.38 -9.18 3.32
N ARG A 443 34.47 -9.90 3.99
CA ARG A 443 33.56 -9.32 5.00
C ARG A 443 34.16 -9.36 6.40
N THR A 444 33.68 -8.50 7.29
CA THR A 444 34.10 -8.52 8.70
C THR A 444 33.55 -9.76 9.41
N ALA A 445 34.19 -10.21 10.50
CA ALA A 445 33.73 -11.36 11.29
C ALA A 445 32.28 -11.22 11.78
N GLY A 446 31.85 -10.01 12.16
CA GLY A 446 30.46 -9.73 12.53
C GLY A 446 29.49 -9.92 11.35
N GLN A 447 29.85 -9.40 10.17
CA GLN A 447 29.04 -9.56 8.95
C GLN A 447 28.95 -11.03 8.52
N LYS A 448 30.05 -11.77 8.55
CA LYS A 448 30.07 -13.20 8.18
C LYS A 448 29.06 -14.02 9.00
N ARG A 449 28.97 -13.76 10.32
CA ARG A 449 28.03 -14.43 11.24
C ARG A 449 26.55 -14.13 10.96
N ILE A 450 26.24 -12.94 10.46
CA ILE A 450 24.86 -12.52 10.16
C ILE A 450 24.45 -13.02 8.78
N ILE A 451 25.36 -12.90 7.80
CA ILE A 451 25.03 -13.13 6.39
C ILE A 451 24.82 -14.61 6.09
N ALA A 452 25.74 -15.49 6.48
CA ALA A 452 25.71 -16.88 6.04
C ALA A 452 25.41 -17.86 7.19
N ASP A 453 24.66 -18.91 6.88
CA ASP A 453 24.64 -20.12 7.68
C ASP A 453 25.87 -20.96 7.34
N SER A 454 26.95 -20.75 8.10
CA SER A 454 28.19 -21.52 7.99
C SER A 454 28.05 -22.96 8.47
N ASN A 455 26.85 -23.48 8.78
CA ASN A 455 26.67 -24.89 9.15
C ASN A 455 25.90 -25.68 8.08
N SER A 456 25.60 -25.08 6.93
CA SER A 456 24.85 -25.75 5.88
C SER A 456 25.41 -25.54 4.47
N ILE A 457 25.22 -26.56 3.63
CA ILE A 457 25.57 -26.57 2.22
C ILE A 457 24.35 -26.99 1.40
N ALA A 458 24.07 -26.26 0.33
CA ALA A 458 22.91 -26.48 -0.52
C ALA A 458 23.20 -27.23 -1.81
N PHE A 459 24.24 -26.82 -2.54
CA PHE A 459 24.48 -27.15 -3.92
C PHE A 459 25.40 -28.35 -4.08
N LEU A 460 25.21 -29.09 -5.18
CA LEU A 460 26.17 -30.09 -5.60
C LEU A 460 27.50 -29.40 -5.96
N PRO A 461 28.66 -30.05 -5.73
CA PRO A 461 29.96 -29.50 -6.15
C PRO A 461 29.99 -29.15 -7.63
N ASP A 462 29.34 -29.97 -8.44
CA ASP A 462 29.02 -29.70 -9.84
C ASP A 462 27.54 -29.34 -9.96
N ALA A 463 27.24 -28.04 -9.96
CA ALA A 463 25.88 -27.54 -10.03
C ALA A 463 25.19 -27.90 -11.37
N THR A 464 25.93 -28.27 -12.42
CA THR A 464 25.36 -28.68 -13.72
C THR A 464 24.57 -29.99 -13.63
N LYS A 465 24.83 -30.79 -12.59
CA LYS A 465 24.11 -32.04 -12.32
C LYS A 465 22.81 -31.84 -11.54
N SER A 466 22.54 -30.62 -11.07
CA SER A 466 21.31 -30.30 -10.35
C SER A 466 20.14 -30.20 -11.30
N LEU A 467 18.94 -30.56 -10.83
CA LEU A 467 17.69 -30.40 -11.58
C LEU A 467 17.69 -31.09 -12.97
N LEU A 468 18.40 -32.21 -13.12
CA LEU A 468 18.31 -33.05 -14.31
C LEU A 468 17.04 -33.89 -14.27
N GLY A 469 16.54 -34.33 -15.44
CA GLY A 469 15.34 -35.17 -15.54
C GLY A 469 15.41 -36.47 -14.73
N LYS A 470 16.62 -36.95 -14.42
CA LYS A 470 16.86 -37.92 -13.33
C LYS A 470 17.57 -37.19 -12.20
N GLN A 471 16.88 -37.07 -11.06
CA GLN A 471 17.40 -36.45 -9.84
C GLN A 471 18.73 -37.10 -9.42
N HIS A 472 19.71 -36.29 -9.03
CA HIS A 472 20.99 -36.81 -8.56
C HIS A 472 20.78 -37.59 -7.26
N GLN A 473 21.49 -38.71 -7.07
CA GLN A 473 21.30 -39.57 -5.88
C GLN A 473 21.51 -38.78 -4.58
N ASP A 474 22.53 -37.92 -4.57
CA ASP A 474 22.83 -37.10 -3.40
C ASP A 474 21.80 -36.02 -3.12
N GLU A 475 21.00 -35.61 -4.11
CA GLU A 475 19.94 -34.64 -3.86
C GLU A 475 18.83 -35.21 -2.96
N ARG A 476 18.70 -36.53 -2.90
CA ARG A 476 17.77 -37.26 -2.02
C ARG A 476 18.26 -37.40 -0.60
N LEU A 477 19.52 -37.04 -0.32
CA LEU A 477 20.04 -37.05 1.04
C LEU A 477 19.34 -35.98 1.89
N SER A 478 19.14 -36.30 3.16
CA SER A 478 18.78 -35.31 4.18
C SER A 478 19.84 -34.21 4.22
N ASN A 479 19.44 -32.96 4.52
CA ASN A 479 20.36 -31.82 4.55
C ASN A 479 21.60 -32.04 5.43
N LYS A 480 21.46 -32.71 6.59
CA LYS A 480 22.60 -33.05 7.46
C LYS A 480 23.62 -33.95 6.77
N ARG A 481 23.16 -35.06 6.18
CA ARG A 481 24.02 -35.99 5.42
C ARG A 481 24.62 -35.35 4.17
N PHE A 482 23.86 -34.50 3.49
CA PHE A 482 24.35 -33.76 2.33
C PHE A 482 25.49 -32.82 2.71
N THR A 483 25.27 -32.02 3.75
CA THR A 483 26.28 -31.09 4.29
C THR A 483 27.53 -31.86 4.70
N GLN A 484 27.39 -32.90 5.52
CA GLN A 484 28.53 -33.73 5.96
C GLN A 484 29.33 -34.32 4.79
N LYS A 485 28.66 -34.72 3.71
CA LYS A 485 29.33 -35.31 2.53
C LYS A 485 30.20 -34.30 1.78
N TYR A 486 29.76 -33.06 1.66
CA TYR A 486 30.42 -32.03 0.85
C TYR A 486 31.16 -30.97 1.66
N TRP A 487 31.07 -31.03 2.99
CA TRP A 487 31.62 -30.05 3.93
C TRP A 487 33.07 -29.71 3.64
N GLU A 488 33.95 -30.71 3.74
CA GLU A 488 35.40 -30.54 3.56
C GLU A 488 35.78 -30.05 2.16
N GLN A 489 34.96 -30.34 1.14
CA GLN A 489 35.24 -29.88 -0.22
C GLN A 489 34.90 -28.41 -0.41
N VAL A 490 33.77 -27.97 0.13
CA VAL A 490 33.25 -26.61 -0.06
C VAL A 490 33.95 -25.62 0.85
N ILE A 491 34.19 -25.99 2.11
CA ILE A 491 34.69 -25.06 3.14
C ILE A 491 36.12 -24.60 2.89
N LYS A 492 36.90 -25.33 2.07
CA LYS A 492 38.28 -24.98 1.69
C LYS A 492 38.41 -23.59 1.07
N ASP A 493 37.35 -23.12 0.41
CA ASP A 493 37.35 -21.83 -0.27
C ASP A 493 36.95 -20.68 0.68
N TYR A 494 36.45 -20.97 1.89
CA TYR A 494 35.90 -19.99 2.82
C TYR A 494 36.74 -19.81 4.08
N ASP A 495 36.95 -18.57 4.48
CA ASP A 495 37.59 -18.20 5.74
C ASP A 495 36.55 -18.15 6.88
N ILE A 496 36.45 -19.28 7.58
CA ILE A 496 35.61 -19.49 8.77
C ILE A 496 36.37 -19.35 10.09
N SER A 497 37.57 -18.76 10.09
CA SER A 497 38.38 -18.57 11.32
C SER A 497 37.63 -17.83 12.43
N HIS A 498 36.72 -16.94 12.06
CA HIS A 498 35.87 -16.18 12.98
C HIS A 498 34.88 -17.01 13.82
N GLU A 499 34.65 -18.28 13.48
CA GLU A 499 33.81 -19.20 14.27
C GLU A 499 34.64 -19.98 15.30
N ILE A 500 35.97 -19.95 15.18
CA ILE A 500 36.89 -20.50 16.16
C ILE A 500 37.06 -19.46 17.27
N VAL A 501 36.11 -19.42 18.19
CA VAL A 501 36.27 -18.70 19.45
C VAL A 501 37.31 -19.46 20.27
N ASN A 502 38.51 -18.90 20.43
CA ASN A 502 39.30 -19.18 21.62
C ASN A 502 38.52 -18.57 22.79
N ASP A 503 38.24 -19.37 23.83
CA ASP A 503 37.44 -19.01 25.02
C ASP A 503 38.02 -17.84 25.86
N ASP A 504 39.12 -17.20 25.43
CA ASP A 504 39.96 -16.34 26.28
C ASP A 504 39.99 -14.84 25.90
N GLU A 505 39.25 -14.37 24.90
CA GLU A 505 39.19 -12.93 24.58
C GLU A 505 37.74 -12.43 24.46
N LEU A 506 37.05 -12.38 25.60
CA LEU A 506 36.00 -11.39 25.82
C LEU A 506 36.66 -10.04 26.06
N ASP A 507 37.13 -9.39 25.00
CA ASP A 507 37.54 -7.98 25.06
C ASP A 507 36.33 -7.09 24.77
N ASP A 508 35.94 -6.36 25.81
CA ASP A 508 34.94 -5.30 25.82
C ASP A 508 35.36 -4.17 24.85
N SER A 509 34.81 -4.20 23.64
CA SER A 509 34.67 -2.98 22.84
C SER A 509 33.33 -2.94 22.11
N LEU A 510 32.25 -3.00 22.89
CA LEU A 510 30.97 -2.42 22.47
C LEU A 510 31.03 -0.90 22.64
N THR A 511 31.70 -0.24 21.70
CA THR A 511 31.49 1.19 21.46
C THR A 511 30.72 1.35 20.17
N GLU A 512 29.45 1.71 20.37
CA GLU A 512 28.52 2.41 19.49
C GLU A 512 29.07 2.83 18.12
N GLU A 513 28.59 2.14 17.08
CA GLU A 513 28.26 2.75 15.78
C GLU A 513 27.28 1.82 15.04
N SER A 514 26.12 1.55 15.67
CA SER A 514 24.95 0.92 15.02
C SER A 514 23.89 1.94 14.58
N ASP A 515 24.25 3.22 14.49
CA ASP A 515 23.32 4.32 14.21
C ASP A 515 23.06 4.57 12.70
N GLN A 516 23.33 3.60 11.83
CA GLN A 516 23.03 3.72 10.39
C GLN A 516 22.13 2.61 9.82
N LEU A 517 21.51 1.79 10.67
CA LEU A 517 20.53 0.76 10.24
C LEU A 517 19.17 0.83 10.98
N ALA A 518 18.83 1.99 11.54
CA ALA A 518 17.48 2.28 12.06
C ALA A 518 16.49 2.80 10.99
N TYR A 519 16.74 2.57 9.69
CA TYR A 519 15.87 3.09 8.62
C TYR A 519 15.08 2.06 7.81
N LEU A 520 15.19 0.75 8.10
CA LEU A 520 14.43 -0.27 7.37
C LEU A 520 13.84 -1.42 8.22
N GLU A 521 13.87 -1.34 9.56
CA GLU A 521 13.26 -2.38 10.40
C GLU A 521 12.46 -1.87 11.63
N GLU A 522 12.02 -0.61 11.62
CA GLU A 522 10.74 -0.26 12.25
C GLU A 522 9.67 -0.25 11.14
N ASN A 523 8.99 -1.39 10.99
CA ASN A 523 7.55 -1.51 10.70
C ASN A 523 7.18 -2.97 10.47
N VAL A 524 7.56 -3.85 11.39
CA VAL A 524 6.90 -5.14 11.59
C VAL A 524 6.09 -4.98 12.88
N GLU A 525 4.77 -5.06 12.75
CA GLU A 525 3.71 -4.62 13.69
C GLU A 525 3.35 -3.12 13.70
N GLU A 526 3.64 -2.41 12.61
CA GLU A 526 2.61 -1.51 12.08
C GLU A 526 1.82 -2.27 11.03
N GLU A 527 0.48 -2.25 11.12
CA GLU A 527 -0.39 -2.40 9.96
C GLU A 527 0.01 -1.29 8.96
N ASN A 528 1.06 -1.53 8.20
CA ASN A 528 1.53 -0.66 7.15
C ASN A 528 0.39 -0.54 6.13
N PRO A 529 -0.17 0.66 5.87
CA PRO A 529 -1.21 0.87 4.85
C PRO A 529 -0.70 0.61 3.41
N ILE A 530 0.56 0.22 3.26
CA ILE A 530 1.18 -0.19 1.99
C ILE A 530 0.75 -1.60 1.59
N ASP A 531 0.33 -2.44 2.53
CA ASP A 531 -0.22 -3.76 2.21
C ASP A 531 -1.66 -3.68 1.71
N GLU A 532 -2.42 -2.64 2.07
CA GLU A 532 -3.68 -2.27 1.41
C GLU A 532 -3.42 -1.58 0.06
N ALA A 533 -2.28 -0.90 -0.11
CA ALA A 533 -1.83 -0.35 -1.39
C ALA A 533 -1.38 -1.42 -2.42
N LYS A 534 -1.39 -2.72 -2.07
CA LYS A 534 -1.21 -3.82 -3.03
C LYS A 534 -2.36 -3.90 -4.04
N GLU A 535 -3.55 -3.44 -3.67
CA GLU A 535 -4.70 -3.29 -4.57
C GLU A 535 -4.87 -1.85 -5.09
N GLU A 536 -4.40 -0.86 -4.34
CA GLU A 536 -4.76 0.55 -4.57
C GLU A 536 -3.89 1.28 -5.61
N SER A 537 -2.71 0.73 -5.95
CA SER A 537 -1.90 1.22 -7.08
C SER A 537 -2.16 0.44 -8.37
N GLY A 538 -3.43 0.23 -8.73
CA GLY A 538 -3.83 -0.39 -10.00
C GLY A 538 -3.39 -1.84 -10.13
N GLU A 539 -4.37 -2.74 -10.15
CA GLU A 539 -4.28 -3.99 -10.91
C GLU A 539 -3.60 -3.72 -12.25
N LEU A 540 -2.33 -4.08 -12.34
CA LEU A 540 -1.66 -4.44 -13.58
C LEU A 540 -2.03 -5.91 -13.84
N GLU A 541 -3.33 -6.16 -13.92
CA GLU A 541 -3.87 -7.33 -14.59
C GLU A 541 -3.79 -6.98 -16.07
N TYR A 542 -2.86 -7.62 -16.77
CA TYR A 542 -2.95 -7.71 -18.23
C TYR A 542 -4.25 -8.46 -18.52
N ILE A 543 -5.36 -7.74 -18.69
CA ILE A 543 -6.51 -8.26 -19.40
C ILE A 543 -5.99 -8.52 -20.81
N ILE A 544 -5.83 -9.80 -21.10
CA ILE A 544 -5.64 -10.35 -22.43
C ILE A 544 -6.79 -9.78 -23.27
N ASP A 545 -6.45 -9.04 -24.32
CA ASP A 545 -7.39 -8.70 -25.39
C ASP A 545 -8.12 -9.99 -25.75
N GLN A 546 -9.38 -10.11 -25.33
CA GLN A 546 -10.28 -11.11 -25.84
C GLN A 546 -10.65 -10.66 -27.24
N ASP A 547 -10.43 -11.56 -28.18
CA ASP A 547 -10.75 -11.46 -29.59
C ASP A 547 -12.17 -10.88 -29.77
N VAL A 548 -12.26 -9.61 -30.18
CA VAL A 548 -13.43 -9.13 -30.90
C VAL A 548 -13.08 -9.34 -32.37
N GLU A 549 -13.56 -10.47 -32.89
CA GLU A 549 -13.75 -10.66 -34.33
C GLU A 549 -14.55 -9.46 -34.85
N MET A 550 -13.87 -8.50 -35.49
CA MET A 550 -14.55 -7.57 -36.38
C MET A 550 -14.78 -8.32 -37.68
N GLU A 551 -16.03 -8.73 -37.88
CA GLU A 551 -16.54 -9.19 -39.17
C GLU A 551 -16.25 -8.12 -40.23
N ASP A 552 -15.52 -8.54 -41.26
CA ASP A 552 -15.31 -7.81 -42.49
C ASP A 552 -16.68 -7.58 -43.18
N ALA A 553 -17.13 -6.33 -43.19
CA ALA A 553 -18.16 -5.90 -44.13
C ALA A 553 -17.49 -5.27 -45.34
N GLU A 554 -17.48 -6.04 -46.42
CA GLU A 554 -17.15 -5.66 -47.78
C GLU A 554 -17.76 -4.30 -48.16
N ASN A 555 -16.95 -3.45 -48.77
CA ASN A 555 -17.45 -2.70 -49.91
C ASN A 555 -16.32 -2.45 -50.92
N ASN A 556 -16.33 -3.28 -51.96
CA ASN A 556 -15.66 -3.03 -53.22
C ASN A 556 -16.13 -1.68 -53.80
N ASN A 557 -15.23 -0.84 -54.31
CA ASN A 557 -14.84 -0.88 -55.73
C ASN A 557 -14.22 0.47 -56.20
N ILE A 558 -13.17 0.33 -57.04
CA ILE A 558 -12.63 1.29 -58.06
C ILE A 558 -11.92 2.56 -57.53
N GLY A 559 -10.67 2.88 -57.89
CA GLY A 559 -9.88 2.43 -59.03
C GLY A 559 -8.41 2.88 -59.01
N GLN A 560 -7.73 2.35 -60.00
CA GLN A 560 -6.28 2.33 -60.25
C GLN A 560 -5.69 3.72 -60.55
N HIS A 561 -4.42 3.98 -60.17
CA HIS A 561 -3.28 4.08 -61.12
C HIS A 561 -1.98 4.63 -60.46
N HIS A 562 -0.89 3.93 -60.78
CA HIS A 562 0.51 4.37 -61.04
C HIS A 562 1.46 4.97 -59.97
N ASN A 563 2.51 4.16 -59.69
CA ASN A 563 3.97 4.37 -59.87
C ASN A 563 4.64 5.73 -59.60
N GLY A 564 5.76 5.67 -58.85
CA GLY A 564 6.93 6.58 -58.94
C GLY A 564 7.42 7.06 -57.56
N SER A 565 8.48 6.49 -56.98
CA SER A 565 9.89 6.88 -57.15
C SER A 565 10.31 8.15 -56.40
N PHE A 566 11.23 7.98 -55.42
CA PHE A 566 12.37 8.86 -55.07
C PHE A 566 12.19 10.39 -55.10
N PHE A 567 12.35 11.06 -53.94
CA PHE A 567 13.51 11.91 -53.60
C PHE A 567 13.26 12.86 -52.39
N ASN A 568 14.29 12.96 -51.55
CA ASN A 568 14.80 14.11 -50.78
C ASN A 568 13.91 15.02 -49.91
N LEU A 569 14.25 14.98 -48.62
CA LEU A 569 14.33 16.13 -47.71
C LEU A 569 15.26 17.25 -48.27
N PRO A 570 14.97 18.52 -47.93
CA PRO A 570 16.02 19.50 -47.70
C PRO A 570 15.97 20.06 -46.27
N ASN A 571 17.17 20.12 -45.69
CA ASN A 571 17.56 20.92 -44.54
C ASN A 571 17.88 22.36 -44.98
N GLU A 572 18.03 23.25 -43.99
CA GLU A 572 18.46 24.68 -44.07
C GLU A 572 17.30 25.65 -44.40
N TRP A 573 17.11 26.84 -43.80
CA TRP A 573 18.01 27.92 -43.33
C TRP A 573 17.49 28.47 -41.98
N ALA A 574 18.28 28.71 -40.94
CA ALA A 574 19.13 29.89 -40.73
C ALA A 574 18.41 31.25 -40.89
N SER A 575 17.74 31.70 -39.82
CA SER A 575 17.72 33.08 -39.27
C SER A 575 16.95 33.11 -37.96
#